data_AF-A0A3D2J5U1-F1
#
_entry.id   AF-A0A3D2J5U1-F1
#
_cell.length_a   1.000
_cell.length_b   1.000
_cell.length_c   1.000
_cell.angle_alpha   90.00
_cell.angle_beta   90.00
_cell.angle_gamma   90.00
#
_symmetry.space_group_name_H-M   'P 1'
#
loop_
_entity.id
_entity.type
_entity.pdbx_description
1 polymer ?
#
loop_
_entity_poly.entity_id
_entity_poly.type
_entity_poly.pdbx_seq_one_letter_code
_entity_poly.pdbx_strand_id
1 'polypeptide(L)'
;GQFRIQKVLSTPDDPSRAILQGLADLGVLEHLTTLVHGSTVATNAVLERKGAATGLITTAGFRDVLEIGRQTRPKLYAIRAQKEPPLVPRSARVEVIERLNERGEAIIALDEESVSTAIADLQAQHIEAVAISLLFSFTNPAHEQRVAEAVRKAGFYVSASYEVLPEFREYERTSTVVLNAYVGPLIDRYLARLEQAIPEHTTLRIMQSNGGSISSTTARREAARTLLSGPAAGVVGAAFVAGASDITRSITLDIGGTSTDVALIDGAITETTDGKIGGYPNKLPMLDIHTVGA
;
A
#
# COMPACT_ATOMS: atom_id res chain seq x y z
N GLY A 1 -20.50 0.86 -27.77
CA GLY A 1 -20.29 -0.61 -27.67
C GLY A 1 -21.42 -1.25 -26.89
N GLN A 2 -21.51 -2.58 -26.87
CA GLN A 2 -22.42 -3.30 -25.96
C GLN A 2 -21.78 -3.36 -24.55
N PHE A 3 -22.56 -3.07 -23.51
CA PHE A 3 -22.13 -3.20 -22.12
C PHE A 3 -22.69 -4.50 -21.53
N ARG A 4 -21.83 -5.27 -20.83
CA ARG A 4 -22.19 -6.54 -20.19
C ARG A 4 -21.61 -6.53 -18.77
N ILE A 5 -22.38 -7.05 -17.82
CA ILE A 5 -21.95 -7.24 -16.43
C ILE A 5 -21.99 -8.73 -16.13
N GLN A 6 -20.92 -9.24 -15.52
CA GLN A 6 -20.84 -10.60 -14.99
C GLN A 6 -20.49 -10.52 -13.50
N LYS A 7 -21.15 -11.33 -12.68
CA LYS A 7 -20.86 -11.46 -11.25
C LYS A 7 -20.44 -12.90 -10.96
N VAL A 8 -19.23 -13.04 -10.42
CA VAL A 8 -18.67 -14.32 -9.98
C VAL A 8 -18.36 -14.20 -8.49
N LEU A 9 -18.47 -15.32 -7.76
CA LEU A 9 -18.05 -15.36 -6.37
C LEU A 9 -16.53 -15.16 -6.26
N SER A 10 -16.11 -14.34 -5.30
CA SER A 10 -14.69 -14.12 -5.03
C SER A 10 -13.99 -15.39 -4.55
N THR A 11 -12.70 -15.51 -4.86
CA THR A 11 -11.80 -16.58 -4.41
C THR A 11 -10.73 -15.97 -3.48
N PRO A 12 -10.96 -15.90 -2.15
CA PRO A 12 -10.10 -15.14 -1.23
C PRO A 12 -8.64 -15.64 -1.15
N ASP A 13 -8.42 -16.92 -1.40
CA ASP A 13 -7.09 -17.55 -1.45
C ASP A 13 -6.29 -17.15 -2.70
N ASP A 14 -6.99 -16.88 -3.80
CA ASP A 14 -6.40 -16.38 -5.04
C ASP A 14 -7.42 -15.59 -5.88
N PRO A 15 -7.43 -14.25 -5.78
CA PRO A 15 -8.36 -13.38 -6.51
C PRO A 15 -8.29 -13.53 -8.04
N SER A 16 -7.16 -13.96 -8.59
CA SER A 16 -7.00 -14.10 -10.05
C SER A 16 -7.97 -15.11 -10.65
N ARG A 17 -8.32 -16.16 -9.91
CA ARG A 17 -9.24 -17.23 -10.36
C ARG A 17 -10.64 -16.68 -10.67
N ALA A 18 -11.19 -15.85 -9.80
CA ALA A 18 -12.50 -15.24 -10.01
C ALA A 18 -12.52 -14.29 -11.22
N ILE A 19 -11.41 -13.56 -11.46
CA ILE A 19 -11.26 -12.66 -12.61
C ILE A 19 -11.24 -13.47 -13.91
N LEU A 20 -10.40 -14.50 -13.97
CA LEU A 20 -10.27 -15.36 -15.15
C LEU A 20 -11.56 -16.11 -15.44
N GLN A 21 -12.26 -16.60 -14.41
CA GLN A 21 -13.59 -17.21 -14.58
C GLN A 21 -14.58 -16.21 -15.19
N GLY A 22 -14.63 -14.98 -14.68
CA GLY A 22 -15.52 -13.95 -15.23
C GLY A 22 -15.23 -13.60 -16.69
N LEU A 23 -13.95 -13.53 -17.07
CA LEU A 23 -13.53 -13.29 -18.47
C LEU A 23 -13.86 -14.48 -19.38
N ALA A 24 -13.73 -15.71 -18.88
CA ALA A 24 -14.09 -16.93 -19.59
C ALA A 24 -15.61 -17.06 -19.78
N ASP A 25 -16.41 -16.82 -18.74
CA ASP A 25 -17.88 -16.83 -18.79
C ASP A 25 -18.43 -15.84 -19.81
N LEU A 26 -17.77 -14.68 -19.94
CA LEU A 26 -18.11 -13.66 -20.94
C LEU A 26 -17.62 -14.00 -22.35
N GLY A 27 -16.74 -14.99 -22.50
CA GLY A 27 -16.14 -15.38 -23.77
C GLY A 27 -15.22 -14.31 -24.38
N VAL A 28 -14.58 -13.48 -23.54
CA VAL A 28 -13.79 -12.32 -24.00
C VAL A 28 -12.28 -12.48 -23.83
N LEU A 29 -11.82 -13.52 -23.12
CA LEU A 29 -10.42 -13.65 -22.71
C LEU A 29 -9.43 -13.56 -23.89
N GLU A 30 -9.69 -14.29 -24.99
CA GLU A 30 -8.81 -14.35 -26.18
C GLU A 30 -8.75 -13.05 -27.00
N HIS A 31 -9.71 -12.15 -26.81
CA HIS A 31 -9.84 -10.90 -27.58
C HIS A 31 -9.68 -9.66 -26.70
N LEU A 32 -9.19 -9.85 -25.48
CA LEU A 32 -9.07 -8.80 -24.49
C LEU A 32 -7.91 -7.87 -24.84
N THR A 33 -8.22 -6.60 -25.14
CA THR A 33 -7.18 -5.61 -25.47
C THR A 33 -6.62 -4.95 -24.22
N THR A 34 -7.49 -4.61 -23.26
CA THR A 34 -7.13 -3.92 -22.02
C THR A 34 -7.94 -4.49 -20.86
N LEU A 35 -7.25 -4.79 -19.76
CA LEU A 35 -7.86 -5.16 -18.49
C LEU A 35 -7.51 -4.11 -17.44
N VAL A 36 -8.51 -3.42 -16.90
CA VAL A 36 -8.35 -2.52 -15.75
C VAL A 36 -8.87 -3.21 -14.50
N HIS A 37 -8.00 -3.47 -13.54
CA HIS A 37 -8.32 -4.21 -12.33
C HIS A 37 -8.23 -3.33 -11.08
N GLY A 38 -9.34 -3.19 -10.36
CA GLY A 38 -9.38 -2.68 -9.00
C GLY A 38 -9.68 -3.81 -8.01
N SER A 39 -9.16 -3.72 -6.80
CA SER A 39 -9.31 -4.76 -5.79
C SER A 39 -9.31 -4.21 -4.37
N THR A 40 -10.03 -4.91 -3.48
CA THR A 40 -10.05 -4.63 -2.04
C THR A 40 -9.08 -5.51 -1.25
N VAL A 41 -8.32 -6.39 -1.91
CA VAL A 41 -7.39 -7.35 -1.26
C VAL A 41 -6.38 -6.63 -0.37
N ALA A 42 -5.75 -5.56 -0.86
CA ALA A 42 -4.79 -4.78 -0.08
C ALA A 42 -5.44 -4.17 1.16
N THR A 43 -6.59 -3.51 0.98
CA THR A 43 -7.32 -2.84 2.06
C THR A 43 -7.75 -3.85 3.13
N ASN A 44 -8.36 -4.96 2.72
CA ASN A 44 -8.85 -5.99 3.64
C ASN A 44 -7.69 -6.66 4.39
N ALA A 45 -6.54 -6.90 3.74
CA ALA A 45 -5.37 -7.44 4.41
C ALA A 45 -4.89 -6.53 5.57
N VAL A 46 -4.96 -5.20 5.42
CA VAL A 46 -4.62 -4.25 6.50
C VAL A 46 -5.68 -4.26 7.59
N LEU A 47 -6.98 -4.16 7.22
CA LEU A 47 -8.08 -4.10 8.18
C LEU A 47 -8.19 -5.39 9.02
N GLU A 48 -8.01 -6.55 8.39
CA GLU A 48 -8.10 -7.87 9.02
C GLU A 48 -6.79 -8.34 9.65
N ARG A 49 -5.70 -7.56 9.52
CA ARG A 49 -4.34 -7.93 9.97
C ARG A 49 -3.84 -9.25 9.35
N LYS A 50 -4.11 -9.46 8.06
CA LYS A 50 -3.73 -10.65 7.29
C LYS A 50 -2.70 -10.35 6.18
N GLY A 51 -1.84 -9.37 6.39
CA GLY A 51 -0.70 -9.11 5.50
C GLY A 51 0.48 -10.04 5.76
N ALA A 52 1.58 -9.80 5.05
CA ALA A 52 2.81 -10.55 5.14
C ALA A 52 3.48 -10.38 6.52
N ALA A 53 4.22 -11.39 6.96
CA ALA A 53 5.10 -11.27 8.12
C ALA A 53 6.15 -10.19 7.83
N THR A 54 6.02 -9.02 8.46
CA THR A 54 6.76 -7.82 8.07
C THR A 54 7.71 -7.38 9.16
N GLY A 55 8.96 -7.11 8.78
CA GLY A 55 9.97 -6.48 9.60
C GLY A 55 10.21 -5.02 9.20
N LEU A 56 10.84 -4.27 10.08
CA LEU A 56 11.24 -2.89 9.85
C LEU A 56 12.72 -2.71 10.19
N ILE A 57 13.47 -2.13 9.27
CA ILE A 57 14.84 -1.66 9.49
C ILE A 57 14.82 -0.14 9.59
N THR A 58 15.34 0.40 10.69
CA THR A 58 15.51 1.85 10.87
C THR A 58 16.94 2.21 11.24
N THR A 59 17.26 3.50 11.16
CA THR A 59 18.43 4.09 11.83
C THR A 59 18.46 3.70 13.32
N ALA A 60 19.64 3.41 13.87
CA ALA A 60 19.80 3.15 15.30
C ALA A 60 19.24 4.26 16.19
N GLY A 61 18.48 3.87 17.22
CA GLY A 61 17.72 4.74 18.11
C GLY A 61 16.32 5.12 17.62
N PHE A 62 15.88 4.63 16.45
CA PHE A 62 14.60 4.99 15.83
C PHE A 62 13.61 3.83 15.68
N ARG A 63 13.91 2.62 16.18
CA ARG A 63 13.00 1.46 16.07
C ARG A 63 11.60 1.67 16.63
N ASP A 64 11.47 2.54 17.63
CA ASP A 64 10.23 2.79 18.35
C ASP A 64 9.37 3.90 17.70
N VAL A 65 9.75 4.41 16.50
CA VAL A 65 9.03 5.47 15.76
C VAL A 65 7.55 5.15 15.54
N LEU A 66 7.22 3.91 15.19
CA LEU A 66 5.83 3.49 14.98
C LEU A 66 5.03 3.44 16.29
N GLU A 67 5.69 3.06 17.38
CA GLU A 67 5.07 2.97 18.70
C GLU A 67 4.72 4.35 19.23
N ILE A 68 5.68 5.27 19.16
CA ILE A 68 5.53 6.65 19.63
C ILE A 68 4.52 7.40 18.74
N GLY A 69 4.67 7.28 17.41
CA GLY A 69 3.92 8.07 16.46
C GLY A 69 4.05 9.57 16.70
N ARG A 70 2.93 10.30 16.62
CA ARG A 70 2.88 11.74 16.92
C ARG A 70 2.30 12.08 18.30
N GLN A 71 2.05 11.06 19.14
CA GLN A 71 1.36 11.21 20.43
C GLN A 71 0.01 11.95 20.36
N THR A 72 -0.57 12.09 19.16
CA THR A 72 -1.89 12.69 18.95
C THR A 72 -2.95 11.78 19.54
N ARG A 73 -3.78 12.31 20.45
CA ARG A 73 -4.87 11.56 21.08
C ARG A 73 -6.02 11.40 20.08
N PRO A 74 -6.41 10.17 19.69
CA PRO A 74 -7.51 9.97 18.73
C PRO A 74 -8.85 10.51 19.25
N LYS A 75 -9.07 10.41 20.58
CA LYS A 75 -10.23 10.94 21.28
C LYS A 75 -9.73 11.80 22.43
N LEU A 76 -9.77 13.13 22.28
CA LEU A 76 -9.18 14.10 23.21
C LEU A 76 -9.64 13.89 24.67
N TYR A 77 -10.92 13.53 24.84
CA TYR A 77 -11.55 13.35 26.15
C TYR A 77 -11.52 11.90 26.67
N ALA A 78 -10.97 10.94 25.91
CA ALA A 78 -10.83 9.57 26.37
C ALA A 78 -9.59 9.44 27.27
N ILE A 79 -9.79 9.37 28.58
CA ILE A 79 -8.71 9.28 29.59
C ILE A 79 -7.86 8.01 29.39
N ARG A 80 -8.48 6.90 28.95
CA ARG A 80 -7.82 5.61 28.68
C ARG A 80 -7.82 5.28 27.19
N ALA A 81 -7.41 6.23 26.35
CA ALA A 81 -7.29 5.98 24.92
C ALA A 81 -6.23 4.89 24.68
N GLN A 82 -6.62 3.81 24.00
CA GLN A 82 -5.69 2.82 23.48
C GLN A 82 -5.36 3.18 22.03
N LYS A 83 -4.09 3.04 21.66
CA LYS A 83 -3.63 3.20 20.29
C LYS A 83 -3.66 1.84 19.61
N GLU A 84 -4.10 1.78 18.36
CA GLU A 84 -3.93 0.59 17.54
C GLU A 84 -2.46 0.12 17.56
N PRO A 85 -2.20 -1.16 17.87
CA PRO A 85 -0.85 -1.71 17.82
C PRO A 85 -0.28 -1.55 16.40
N PRO A 86 1.00 -1.17 16.23
CA PRO A 86 1.59 -1.06 14.90
C PRO A 86 1.54 -2.38 14.11
N LEU A 87 1.59 -2.30 12.77
CA LEU A 87 1.59 -3.48 11.90
C LEU A 87 2.83 -4.37 12.11
N VAL A 88 3.97 -3.76 12.42
CA VAL A 88 5.22 -4.46 12.73
C VAL A 88 5.39 -4.53 14.24
N PRO A 89 5.43 -5.72 14.87
CA PRO A 89 5.67 -5.85 16.30
C PRO A 89 7.08 -5.39 16.64
N ARG A 90 7.30 -4.91 17.87
CA ARG A 90 8.60 -4.35 18.29
C ARG A 90 9.77 -5.33 18.12
N SER A 91 9.56 -6.63 18.29
CA SER A 91 10.60 -7.66 18.09
C SER A 91 11.11 -7.74 16.65
N ALA A 92 10.26 -7.38 15.67
CA ALA A 92 10.59 -7.37 14.25
C ALA A 92 11.04 -5.98 13.76
N ARG A 93 11.35 -5.05 14.67
CA ARG A 93 11.92 -3.73 14.37
C ARG A 93 13.40 -3.76 14.77
N VAL A 94 14.26 -3.87 13.77
CA VAL A 94 15.71 -3.95 13.94
C VAL A 94 16.35 -2.65 13.48
N GLU A 95 17.57 -2.43 13.94
CA GLU A 95 18.29 -1.18 13.73
C GLU A 95 19.59 -1.45 13.01
N VAL A 96 19.96 -0.52 12.13
CA VAL A 96 21.28 -0.45 11.50
C VAL A 96 22.03 0.77 12.03
N ILE A 97 23.34 0.65 12.12
CA ILE A 97 24.21 1.73 12.61
C ILE A 97 24.59 2.59 11.40
N GLU A 98 23.89 3.70 11.24
CA GLU A 98 24.24 4.76 10.31
C GLU A 98 23.67 6.10 10.80
N ARG A 99 24.15 7.22 10.25
CA ARG A 99 23.50 8.52 10.49
C ARG A 99 23.83 9.52 9.40
N LEU A 100 22.79 10.16 8.87
CA LEU A 100 22.90 11.33 8.00
C LEU A 100 22.45 12.60 8.74
N ASN A 101 23.03 13.75 8.37
CA ASN A 101 22.51 15.06 8.75
C ASN A 101 21.39 15.52 7.79
N GLU A 102 20.82 16.70 8.04
CA GLU A 102 19.74 17.28 7.22
C GLU A 102 20.16 17.60 5.78
N ARG A 103 21.47 17.74 5.53
CA ARG A 103 22.06 17.97 4.21
C ARG A 103 22.38 16.67 3.47
N GLY A 104 22.13 15.51 4.10
CA GLY A 104 22.44 14.20 3.53
C GLY A 104 23.91 13.78 3.67
N GLU A 105 24.70 14.50 4.47
CA GLU A 105 26.10 14.15 4.74
C GLU A 105 26.18 13.11 5.86
N ALA A 106 27.07 12.14 5.73
CA ALA A 106 27.24 11.08 6.71
C ALA A 106 27.91 11.60 7.99
N ILE A 107 27.17 11.55 9.11
CA ILE A 107 27.71 11.73 10.47
C ILE A 107 28.31 10.41 10.96
N ILE A 108 27.61 9.31 10.70
CA ILE A 108 28.06 7.94 10.98
C ILE A 108 27.91 7.16 9.67
N ALA A 109 29.01 6.58 9.18
CA ALA A 109 28.99 5.73 8.01
C ALA A 109 28.10 4.50 8.25
N LEU A 110 27.52 3.95 7.18
CA LEU A 110 26.77 2.69 7.27
C LEU A 110 27.72 1.56 7.71
N ASP A 111 27.38 0.94 8.83
CA ASP A 111 28.07 -0.24 9.36
C ASP A 111 27.50 -1.53 8.75
N GLU A 112 28.27 -2.18 7.89
CA GLU A 112 27.84 -3.39 7.16
C GLU A 112 27.62 -4.61 8.07
N GLU A 113 28.28 -4.66 9.23
CA GLU A 113 28.08 -5.73 10.22
C GLU A 113 26.69 -5.62 10.88
N SER A 114 26.24 -4.41 11.20
CA SER A 114 24.88 -4.16 11.71
C SER A 114 23.81 -4.54 10.68
N VAL A 115 24.05 -4.32 9.38
CA VAL A 115 23.16 -4.75 8.29
C VAL A 115 23.06 -6.27 8.25
N SER A 116 24.21 -6.96 8.33
CA SER A 116 24.27 -8.42 8.32
C SER A 116 23.54 -9.01 9.53
N THR A 117 23.71 -8.40 10.71
CA THR A 117 23.02 -8.79 11.95
C THR A 117 21.51 -8.58 11.83
N ALA A 118 21.07 -7.41 11.34
CA ALA A 118 19.66 -7.12 11.11
C ALA A 118 19.01 -8.13 10.16
N ILE A 119 19.69 -8.52 9.08
CA ILE A 119 19.23 -9.56 8.15
C ILE A 119 19.08 -10.91 8.87
N ALA A 120 20.07 -11.34 9.65
CA ALA A 120 20.03 -12.59 10.38
C ALA A 120 18.87 -12.64 11.40
N ASP A 121 18.65 -11.54 12.13
CA ASP A 121 17.56 -11.41 13.10
C ASP A 121 16.18 -11.51 12.43
N LEU A 122 16.02 -10.90 11.25
CA LEU A 122 14.78 -10.97 10.48
C LEU A 122 14.54 -12.37 9.88
N GLN A 123 15.60 -13.05 9.45
CA GLN A 123 15.52 -14.45 8.97
C GLN A 123 15.13 -15.40 10.09
N ALA A 124 15.72 -15.24 11.28
CA ALA A 124 15.40 -16.03 12.47
C ALA A 124 13.94 -15.86 12.92
N GLN A 125 13.33 -14.71 12.62
CA GLN A 125 11.92 -14.42 12.89
C GLN A 125 10.97 -14.85 11.76
N HIS A 126 11.48 -15.48 10.70
CA HIS A 126 10.69 -15.90 9.53
C HIS A 126 9.93 -14.73 8.88
N ILE A 127 10.56 -13.55 8.83
CA ILE A 127 10.01 -12.38 8.14
C ILE A 127 9.98 -12.63 6.63
N GLU A 128 8.88 -12.24 6.00
CA GLU A 128 8.65 -12.38 4.55
C GLU A 128 8.98 -11.06 3.82
N ALA A 129 8.59 -9.93 4.41
CA ALA A 129 8.76 -8.60 3.83
C ALA A 129 9.46 -7.63 4.78
N VAL A 130 10.28 -6.73 4.26
CA VAL A 130 11.05 -5.77 5.04
C VAL A 130 10.77 -4.36 4.53
N ALA A 131 10.28 -3.52 5.44
CA ALA A 131 10.26 -2.08 5.27
C ALA A 131 11.61 -1.51 5.72
N ILE A 132 12.19 -0.60 4.94
CA ILE A 132 13.43 0.10 5.30
C ILE A 132 13.12 1.60 5.32
N SER A 133 13.38 2.24 6.45
CA SER A 133 13.14 3.67 6.64
C SER A 133 14.27 4.29 7.47
N LEU A 134 15.31 4.73 6.76
CA LEU A 134 16.42 5.45 7.35
C LEU A 134 16.13 6.96 7.41
N LEU A 135 16.72 7.66 8.38
CA LEU A 135 16.56 9.11 8.46
C LEU A 135 17.29 9.81 7.32
N PHE A 136 16.65 10.85 6.78
CA PHE A 136 17.15 11.65 5.66
C PHE A 136 17.48 10.87 4.38
N SER A 137 16.95 9.64 4.23
CA SER A 137 17.06 8.86 2.98
C SER A 137 16.45 9.58 1.77
N PHE A 138 15.46 10.44 1.99
CA PHE A 138 14.88 11.30 0.96
C PHE A 138 15.83 12.40 0.47
N THR A 139 16.82 12.78 1.29
CA THR A 139 17.86 13.75 0.91
C THR A 139 19.05 13.03 0.26
N ASN A 140 19.50 11.93 0.87
CA ASN A 140 20.56 11.08 0.33
C ASN A 140 20.22 9.60 0.55
N PRO A 141 19.82 8.85 -0.49
CA PRO A 141 19.37 7.49 -0.36
C PRO A 141 20.51 6.46 -0.27
N ALA A 142 21.79 6.87 -0.35
CA ALA A 142 22.90 5.94 -0.56
C ALA A 142 23.03 4.83 0.50
N HIS A 143 22.83 5.15 1.78
CA HIS A 143 22.83 4.14 2.84
C HIS A 143 21.62 3.21 2.71
N GLU A 144 20.42 3.77 2.50
CA GLU A 144 19.20 2.99 2.39
C GLU A 144 19.18 2.08 1.16
N GLN A 145 19.78 2.52 0.04
CA GLN A 145 20.02 1.72 -1.15
C GLN A 145 20.89 0.50 -0.87
N ARG A 146 22.04 0.68 -0.19
CA ARG A 146 22.94 -0.42 0.17
C ARG A 146 22.25 -1.44 1.07
N VAL A 147 21.51 -0.97 2.08
CA VAL A 147 20.71 -1.85 2.95
C VAL A 147 19.65 -2.59 2.12
N ALA A 148 18.91 -1.89 1.26
CA ALA A 148 17.89 -2.50 0.41
C ALA A 148 18.45 -3.57 -0.53
N GLU A 149 19.61 -3.32 -1.14
CA GLU A 149 20.30 -4.30 -1.97
C GLU A 149 20.71 -5.55 -1.18
N ALA A 150 21.30 -5.38 0.01
CA ALA A 150 21.70 -6.49 0.87
C ALA A 150 20.48 -7.33 1.31
N VAL A 151 19.40 -6.66 1.73
CA VAL A 151 18.16 -7.31 2.17
C VAL A 151 17.46 -8.02 1.01
N ARG A 152 17.43 -7.43 -0.20
CA ARG A 152 16.92 -8.12 -1.41
C ARG A 152 17.74 -9.36 -1.75
N LYS A 153 19.07 -9.28 -1.69
CA LYS A 153 19.96 -10.44 -1.92
C LYS A 153 19.73 -11.56 -0.90
N ALA A 154 19.31 -11.22 0.31
CA ALA A 154 18.93 -12.20 1.34
C ALA A 154 17.55 -12.85 1.11
N GLY A 155 16.82 -12.46 0.06
CA GLY A 155 15.59 -13.11 -0.40
C GLY A 155 14.29 -12.50 0.11
N PHE A 156 14.33 -11.36 0.81
CA PHE A 156 13.13 -10.69 1.29
C PHE A 156 12.43 -9.89 0.20
N TYR A 157 11.12 -9.74 0.32
CA TYR A 157 10.41 -8.65 -0.36
C TYR A 157 10.78 -7.32 0.31
N VAL A 158 11.23 -6.31 -0.44
CA VAL A 158 11.74 -5.06 0.14
C VAL A 158 10.95 -3.85 -0.33
N SER A 159 10.55 -3.03 0.64
CA SER A 159 10.07 -1.66 0.40
C SER A 159 11.00 -0.67 1.07
N ALA A 160 11.74 0.09 0.27
CA ALA A 160 12.64 1.14 0.77
C ALA A 160 11.95 2.51 0.73
N SER A 161 12.18 3.34 1.75
CA SER A 161 11.48 4.61 1.88
C SER A 161 11.78 5.60 0.75
N TYR A 162 13.01 5.62 0.23
CA TYR A 162 13.37 6.43 -0.94
C TYR A 162 12.64 6.03 -2.24
N GLU A 163 12.15 4.78 -2.35
CA GLU A 163 11.42 4.31 -3.52
C GLU A 163 9.91 4.56 -3.41
N VAL A 164 9.36 4.38 -2.21
CA VAL A 164 7.91 4.45 -1.97
C VAL A 164 7.46 5.88 -1.68
N LEU A 165 8.16 6.60 -0.81
CA LEU A 165 7.77 7.94 -0.37
C LEU A 165 9.01 8.75 0.08
N PRO A 166 9.77 9.33 -0.85
CA PRO A 166 10.96 10.13 -0.56
C PRO A 166 10.61 11.53 -0.04
N GLU A 167 9.95 11.59 1.12
CA GLU A 167 9.47 12.85 1.72
C GLU A 167 9.91 13.02 3.18
N PHE A 168 9.95 14.28 3.63
CA PHE A 168 10.20 14.65 5.01
C PHE A 168 9.09 14.12 5.95
N ARG A 169 9.43 13.92 7.23
CA ARG A 169 8.63 13.30 8.32
C ARG A 169 8.67 11.77 8.35
N GLU A 170 9.49 11.28 9.27
CA GLU A 170 9.85 9.89 9.48
C GLU A 170 8.68 8.99 9.90
N TYR A 171 7.75 9.43 10.74
CA TYR A 171 6.64 8.57 11.19
C TYR A 171 5.70 8.20 10.04
N GLU A 172 5.19 9.20 9.34
CA GLU A 172 4.22 9.00 8.26
C GLU A 172 4.86 8.30 7.06
N ARG A 173 6.13 8.62 6.76
CA ARG A 173 6.94 7.88 5.78
C ARG A 173 7.10 6.42 6.17
N THR A 174 7.55 6.15 7.40
CA THR A 174 7.75 4.77 7.87
C THR A 174 6.44 3.99 7.86
N SER A 175 5.33 4.59 8.30
CA SER A 175 4.00 3.97 8.26
C SER A 175 3.59 3.58 6.83
N THR A 176 3.79 4.49 5.87
CA THR A 176 3.47 4.27 4.46
C THR A 176 4.31 3.13 3.85
N VAL A 177 5.61 3.11 4.15
CA VAL A 177 6.54 2.08 3.66
C VAL A 177 6.22 0.72 4.29
N VAL A 178 5.84 0.70 5.56
CA VAL A 178 5.38 -0.50 6.25
C VAL A 178 4.08 -1.01 5.66
N LEU A 179 3.10 -0.16 5.37
CA LEU A 179 1.88 -0.57 4.65
C LEU A 179 2.23 -1.23 3.32
N ASN A 180 3.17 -0.64 2.57
CA ASN A 180 3.61 -1.18 1.29
C ASN A 180 4.28 -2.55 1.43
N ALA A 181 5.20 -2.72 2.38
CA ALA A 181 5.83 -4.02 2.67
C ALA A 181 4.81 -5.07 3.15
N TYR A 182 3.85 -4.65 3.96
CA TYR A 182 2.85 -5.51 4.58
C TYR A 182 1.88 -6.12 3.57
N VAL A 183 1.45 -5.35 2.56
CA VAL A 183 0.55 -5.87 1.50
C VAL A 183 1.30 -6.35 0.27
N GLY A 184 2.54 -5.90 0.07
CA GLY A 184 3.35 -6.13 -1.13
C GLY A 184 3.35 -7.58 -1.61
N PRO A 185 3.78 -8.57 -0.80
CA PRO A 185 3.84 -9.97 -1.23
C PRO A 185 2.48 -10.56 -1.65
N LEU A 186 1.39 -10.15 -0.99
CA LEU A 186 0.05 -10.61 -1.35
C LEU A 186 -0.31 -10.12 -2.75
N ILE A 187 -0.08 -8.83 -3.01
CA ILE A 187 -0.36 -8.18 -4.29
C ILE A 187 0.55 -8.72 -5.39
N ASP A 188 1.83 -8.90 -5.09
CA ASP A 188 2.84 -9.45 -5.99
C ASP A 188 2.42 -10.82 -6.55
N ARG A 189 2.04 -11.74 -5.66
CA ARG A 189 1.67 -13.10 -6.03
C ARG A 189 0.47 -13.17 -6.97
N TYR A 190 -0.64 -12.51 -6.64
CA TYR A 190 -1.85 -12.66 -7.46
C TYR A 190 -1.75 -11.88 -8.77
N LEU A 191 -1.07 -10.72 -8.78
CA LEU A 191 -0.84 -9.97 -10.02
C LEU A 191 0.08 -10.73 -10.96
N ALA A 192 1.12 -11.40 -10.45
CA ALA A 192 1.98 -12.27 -11.26
C ALA A 192 1.19 -13.41 -11.90
N ARG A 193 0.29 -14.07 -11.16
CA ARG A 193 -0.56 -15.14 -11.69
C ARG A 193 -1.55 -14.62 -12.73
N LEU A 194 -2.17 -13.46 -12.46
CA LEU A 194 -3.11 -12.84 -13.40
C LEU A 194 -2.40 -12.47 -14.71
N GLU A 195 -1.23 -11.85 -14.62
CA GLU A 195 -0.41 -11.45 -15.78
C GLU A 195 0.03 -12.65 -16.62
N GLN A 196 0.32 -13.79 -16.01
CA GLN A 196 0.63 -15.04 -16.72
C GLN A 196 -0.58 -15.71 -17.38
N ALA A 197 -1.78 -15.47 -16.87
CA ALA A 197 -2.99 -16.15 -17.32
C ALA A 197 -3.79 -15.38 -18.39
N ILE A 198 -3.52 -14.08 -18.55
CA ILE A 198 -4.10 -13.28 -19.64
C ILE A 198 -3.23 -13.38 -20.91
N PRO A 199 -3.81 -13.21 -22.12
CA PRO A 199 -3.02 -13.21 -23.35
C PRO A 199 -1.95 -12.13 -23.35
N GLU A 200 -0.76 -12.43 -23.89
CA GLU A 200 0.40 -11.51 -23.90
C GLU A 200 0.13 -10.14 -24.55
N HIS A 201 -0.84 -10.06 -25.47
CA HIS A 201 -1.23 -8.81 -26.13
C HIS A 201 -2.15 -7.92 -25.26
N THR A 202 -2.62 -8.41 -24.11
CA THR A 202 -3.52 -7.69 -23.21
C THR A 202 -2.74 -6.69 -22.38
N THR A 203 -3.17 -5.42 -22.39
CA THR A 203 -2.63 -4.42 -21.46
C THR A 203 -3.30 -4.54 -20.10
N LEU A 204 -2.56 -5.00 -19.09
CA LEU A 204 -3.02 -5.03 -17.69
C LEU A 204 -2.72 -3.71 -16.97
N ARG A 205 -3.77 -3.09 -16.43
CA ARG A 205 -3.72 -1.85 -15.65
C ARG A 205 -4.33 -2.09 -14.28
N ILE A 206 -3.68 -1.61 -13.24
CA ILE A 206 -4.15 -1.72 -11.86
C ILE A 206 -4.64 -0.36 -11.39
N MET A 207 -5.86 -0.32 -10.87
CA MET A 207 -6.47 0.88 -10.33
C MET A 207 -5.72 1.33 -9.07
N GLN A 208 -5.59 2.64 -8.90
CA GLN A 208 -4.94 3.26 -7.76
C GLN A 208 -5.95 3.99 -6.86
N SER A 209 -5.51 4.27 -5.65
CA SER A 209 -6.21 5.06 -4.66
C SER A 209 -6.55 6.47 -5.13
N ASN A 210 -5.78 7.06 -6.05
CA ASN A 210 -6.00 8.41 -6.59
C ASN A 210 -6.94 8.45 -7.82
N GLY A 211 -7.63 7.34 -8.14
CA GLY A 211 -8.54 7.27 -9.29
C GLY A 211 -7.85 7.08 -10.65
N GLY A 212 -6.51 7.06 -10.67
CA GLY A 212 -5.71 6.68 -11.83
C GLY A 212 -5.48 5.17 -11.94
N SER A 213 -4.69 4.76 -12.94
CA SER A 213 -4.19 3.39 -13.04
C SER A 213 -2.68 3.35 -13.29
N ILE A 214 -2.04 2.23 -12.95
CA ILE A 214 -0.62 1.94 -13.18
C ILE A 214 -0.43 0.56 -13.82
N SER A 215 0.79 0.24 -14.24
CA SER A 215 1.14 -1.12 -14.68
C SER A 215 1.09 -2.12 -13.51
N SER A 216 0.95 -3.40 -13.85
CA SER A 216 1.17 -4.54 -12.94
C SER A 216 2.51 -4.40 -12.20
N THR A 217 3.61 -4.17 -12.92
CA THR A 217 4.96 -4.03 -12.34
C THR A 217 5.02 -2.95 -11.27
N THR A 218 4.47 -1.76 -11.53
CA THR A 218 4.47 -0.67 -10.53
C THR A 218 3.56 -1.03 -9.36
N ALA A 219 2.40 -1.64 -9.58
CA ALA A 219 1.48 -2.02 -8.50
C ALA A 219 2.08 -3.10 -7.59
N ARG A 220 2.87 -4.01 -8.15
CA ARG A 220 3.60 -5.03 -7.40
C ARG A 220 4.68 -4.43 -6.50
N ARG A 221 5.36 -3.36 -6.94
CA ARG A 221 6.38 -2.63 -6.14
C ARG A 221 5.77 -1.65 -5.14
N GLU A 222 4.74 -0.91 -5.55
CA GLU A 222 4.09 0.18 -4.82
C GLU A 222 2.65 -0.21 -4.44
N ALA A 223 2.50 -1.41 -3.87
CA ALA A 223 1.23 -2.01 -3.48
C ALA A 223 0.36 -1.12 -2.57
N ALA A 224 0.95 -0.25 -1.75
CA ALA A 224 0.21 0.70 -0.93
C ALA A 224 -0.64 1.70 -1.75
N ARG A 225 -0.30 1.95 -3.02
CA ARG A 225 -1.13 2.75 -3.94
C ARG A 225 -2.43 2.07 -4.36
N THR A 226 -2.56 0.76 -4.11
CA THR A 226 -3.77 0.00 -4.46
C THR A 226 -4.78 -0.07 -3.31
N LEU A 227 -4.39 0.44 -2.12
CA LEU A 227 -5.28 0.57 -0.97
C LEU A 227 -6.44 1.50 -1.33
N LEU A 228 -7.67 1.01 -1.20
CA LEU A 228 -8.92 1.70 -1.61
C LEU A 228 -9.06 1.91 -3.13
N SER A 229 -8.36 1.12 -3.96
CA SER A 229 -8.51 1.20 -5.42
C SER A 229 -9.93 0.86 -5.92
N GLY A 230 -10.64 -0.04 -5.25
CA GLY A 230 -12.05 -0.36 -5.54
C GLY A 230 -12.98 0.84 -5.35
N PRO A 231 -13.07 1.40 -4.13
CA PRO A 231 -13.84 2.62 -3.88
C PRO A 231 -13.44 3.79 -4.78
N ALA A 232 -12.14 3.97 -5.05
CA ALA A 232 -11.67 5.01 -5.96
C ALA A 232 -12.23 4.85 -7.38
N ALA A 233 -12.27 3.63 -7.93
CA ALA A 233 -12.92 3.36 -9.20
C ALA A 233 -14.42 3.73 -9.18
N GLY A 234 -15.10 3.43 -8.07
CA GLY A 234 -16.50 3.78 -7.85
C GLY A 234 -16.74 5.29 -7.90
N VAL A 235 -15.88 6.07 -7.23
CA VAL A 235 -15.94 7.54 -7.24
C VAL A 235 -15.69 8.11 -8.63
N VAL A 236 -14.69 7.60 -9.35
CA VAL A 236 -14.40 8.01 -10.74
C VAL A 236 -15.58 7.71 -11.65
N GLY A 237 -16.18 6.52 -11.54
CA GLY A 237 -17.36 6.14 -12.31
C GLY A 237 -18.58 7.01 -11.99
N ALA A 238 -18.81 7.29 -10.70
CA ALA A 238 -19.89 8.16 -10.25
C ALA A 238 -19.72 9.60 -10.77
N ALA A 239 -18.50 10.15 -10.69
CA ALA A 239 -18.19 11.48 -11.24
C ALA A 239 -18.45 11.54 -12.75
N PHE A 240 -18.07 10.50 -13.49
CA PHE A 240 -18.34 10.40 -14.93
C PHE A 240 -19.84 10.41 -15.23
N VAL A 241 -20.63 9.59 -14.53
CA VAL A 241 -22.09 9.51 -14.73
C VAL A 241 -22.79 10.80 -14.30
N ALA A 242 -22.38 11.41 -13.19
CA ALA A 242 -22.90 12.68 -12.71
C ALA A 242 -22.62 13.81 -13.72
N GLY A 243 -21.38 13.91 -14.21
CA GLY A 243 -20.99 14.88 -15.23
C GLY A 243 -21.75 14.70 -16.55
N ALA A 244 -21.99 13.46 -16.98
CA ALA A 244 -22.83 13.15 -18.15
C ALA A 244 -24.32 13.53 -17.95
N SER A 245 -24.73 13.78 -16.71
CA SER A 245 -26.08 14.19 -16.32
C SER A 245 -26.14 15.67 -15.92
N ASP A 246 -25.10 16.46 -16.22
CA ASP A 246 -24.95 17.86 -15.80
C ASP A 246 -25.03 18.09 -14.27
N ILE A 247 -24.74 17.05 -13.49
CA ILE A 247 -24.66 17.10 -12.03
C ILE A 247 -23.21 17.33 -11.63
N THR A 248 -22.89 18.54 -11.17
CA THR A 248 -21.54 18.93 -10.75
C THR A 248 -21.29 18.72 -9.26
N ARG A 249 -22.34 18.45 -8.47
CA ARG A 249 -22.27 18.27 -7.03
C ARG A 249 -23.00 17.00 -6.62
N SER A 250 -22.27 16.04 -6.05
CA SER A 250 -22.82 14.74 -5.67
C SER A 250 -22.08 14.13 -4.49
N ILE A 251 -22.76 13.27 -3.75
CA ILE A 251 -22.16 12.43 -2.72
C ILE A 251 -22.27 10.98 -3.21
N THR A 252 -21.15 10.28 -3.23
CA THR A 252 -21.11 8.84 -3.53
C THR A 252 -21.36 8.05 -2.25
N LEU A 253 -22.03 6.91 -2.39
CA LEU A 253 -22.33 6.02 -1.28
C LEU A 253 -22.25 4.58 -1.79
N ASP A 254 -21.16 3.89 -1.48
CA ASP A 254 -20.97 2.47 -1.79
C ASP A 254 -21.08 1.65 -0.51
N ILE A 255 -22.10 0.81 -0.43
CA ILE A 255 -22.38 -0.02 0.75
C ILE A 255 -21.98 -1.46 0.43
N GLY A 256 -20.88 -1.90 1.02
CA GLY A 256 -20.41 -3.27 1.00
C GLY A 256 -20.95 -4.11 2.16
N GLY A 257 -20.47 -5.36 2.26
CA GLY A 257 -20.86 -6.26 3.35
C GLY A 257 -20.20 -5.95 4.71
N THR A 258 -19.11 -5.18 4.73
CA THR A 258 -18.28 -4.91 5.91
C THR A 258 -18.00 -3.42 6.15
N SER A 259 -18.17 -2.58 5.12
CA SER A 259 -17.85 -1.16 5.17
C SER A 259 -18.74 -0.37 4.24
N THR A 260 -18.82 0.94 4.48
CA THR A 260 -19.44 1.90 3.59
C THR A 260 -18.42 2.96 3.21
N ASP A 261 -18.26 3.21 1.92
CA ASP A 261 -17.35 4.20 1.37
C ASP A 261 -18.12 5.41 0.84
N VAL A 262 -17.73 6.61 1.27
CA VAL A 262 -18.40 7.88 0.96
C VAL A 262 -17.38 8.88 0.44
N ALA A 263 -17.68 9.57 -0.66
CA ALA A 263 -16.88 10.68 -1.16
C ALA A 263 -17.77 11.84 -1.62
N LEU A 264 -17.32 13.07 -1.35
CA LEU A 264 -17.93 14.30 -1.84
C LEU A 264 -17.29 14.73 -3.15
N ILE A 265 -18.11 14.99 -4.16
CA ILE A 265 -17.70 15.61 -5.41
C ILE A 265 -18.34 16.99 -5.45
N ASP A 266 -17.53 18.04 -5.41
CA ASP A 266 -17.96 19.44 -5.52
C ASP A 266 -17.22 20.10 -6.69
N GLY A 267 -17.79 19.99 -7.88
CA GLY A 267 -17.20 20.40 -9.16
C GLY A 267 -16.15 19.41 -9.69
N ALA A 268 -15.26 18.92 -8.83
CA ALA A 268 -14.23 17.95 -9.17
C ALA A 268 -14.03 16.92 -8.04
N ILE A 269 -13.37 15.81 -8.37
CA ILE A 269 -12.91 14.83 -7.39
C ILE A 269 -11.72 15.42 -6.62
N THR A 270 -11.74 15.32 -5.29
CA THR A 270 -10.66 15.80 -4.42
C THR A 270 -9.67 14.69 -4.11
N GLU A 271 -8.38 15.02 -4.12
CA GLU A 271 -7.29 14.17 -3.64
C GLU A 271 -6.76 14.66 -2.28
N THR A 272 -6.26 13.72 -1.48
CA THR A 272 -5.61 13.97 -0.19
C THR A 272 -4.35 13.12 -0.06
N THR A 273 -3.39 13.65 0.70
CA THR A 273 -2.21 12.92 1.17
C THR A 273 -2.24 12.72 2.69
N ASP A 274 -3.37 12.99 3.35
CA ASP A 274 -3.53 12.77 4.80
C ASP A 274 -4.40 11.53 5.12
N GLY A 275 -4.34 10.56 4.22
CA GLY A 275 -5.10 9.32 4.30
C GLY A 275 -4.69 8.41 5.46
N LYS A 276 -5.63 7.56 5.87
CA LYS A 276 -5.40 6.50 6.84
C LYS A 276 -6.05 5.20 6.38
N ILE A 277 -5.35 4.09 6.54
CA ILE A 277 -5.87 2.74 6.29
C ILE A 277 -5.78 1.96 7.60
N GLY A 278 -6.92 1.53 8.16
CA GLY A 278 -6.94 0.82 9.45
C GLY A 278 -6.32 1.63 10.60
N GLY A 279 -6.39 2.96 10.55
CA GLY A 279 -5.76 3.87 11.52
C GLY A 279 -4.29 4.21 11.23
N TYR A 280 -3.64 3.57 10.28
CA TYR A 280 -2.25 3.83 9.89
C TYR A 280 -2.16 4.96 8.86
N PRO A 281 -1.31 5.98 9.09
CA PRO A 281 -1.04 6.99 8.07
C PRO A 281 -0.56 6.38 6.74
N ASN A 282 -1.15 6.86 5.65
CA ASN A 282 -0.72 6.62 4.27
C ASN A 282 -0.59 7.98 3.58
N LYS A 283 0.64 8.35 3.20
CA LYS A 283 0.94 9.64 2.57
C LYS A 283 0.88 9.62 1.05
N LEU A 284 0.65 8.45 0.44
CA LEU A 284 0.49 8.36 -1.01
C LEU A 284 -0.81 9.09 -1.42
N PRO A 285 -0.81 9.81 -2.56
CA PRO A 285 -2.02 10.46 -3.07
C PRO A 285 -3.17 9.47 -3.19
N MET A 286 -4.33 9.87 -2.70
CA MET A 286 -5.56 9.10 -2.76
C MET A 286 -6.76 10.02 -2.90
N LEU A 287 -7.86 9.51 -3.46
CA LEU A 287 -9.12 10.23 -3.46
C LEU A 287 -9.60 10.40 -2.02
N ASP A 288 -10.25 11.54 -1.74
CA ASP A 288 -10.79 11.86 -0.43
C ASP A 288 -12.06 11.03 -0.17
N ILE A 289 -11.83 9.77 0.22
CA ILE A 289 -12.85 8.77 0.51
C ILE A 289 -12.85 8.51 2.00
N HIS A 290 -14.04 8.61 2.59
CA HIS A 290 -14.31 8.26 3.97
C HIS A 290 -14.91 6.86 4.04
N THR A 291 -14.15 5.91 4.59
CA THR A 291 -14.64 4.58 4.93
C THR A 291 -15.20 4.56 6.35
N VAL A 292 -16.45 4.15 6.49
CA VAL A 292 -17.10 3.88 7.79
C VAL A 292 -17.24 2.37 7.94
N GLY A 293 -16.64 1.81 9.00
CA GLY A 293 -16.88 0.41 9.40
C GLY A 293 -18.23 0.28 10.08
N ALA A 294 -19.02 -0.72 9.70
CA ALA A 294 -20.28 -1.09 10.33
C ALA A 294 -20.08 -2.20 11.35
#